data_AF-A0A9D7WWH1-F1
#
_entry.id   AF-A0A9D7WWH1-F1
#
_cell.length_a   1.000
_cell.length_b   1.000
_cell.length_c   1.000
_cell.angle_alpha   90.00
_cell.angle_beta   90.00
_cell.angle_gamma   90.00
#
_symmetry.space_group_name_H-M   'P 1'
#
loop_
_entity.id
_entity.type
_entity.pdbx_description
1 polymer ?
#
loop_
_entity_poly.entity_id
_entity_poly.type
_entity_poly.pdbx_seq_one_letter_code
_entity_poly.pdbx_strand_id
1 'polypeptide(L)'
;MKKVITSIRNPLIKKILTLQEKPRERRREEQIIIEGVREISQAVTAGFTLTTLLHCPDIFSEENVAQLISDTRTSCDIIEISRDVFNRLAYRQDSGGMIGCAHYLKKTLSSLDLSQNPLMLVLESVEKPGNLGAILRTADAASLSAVIICDAQTDLYNPNTIRASLGTIFTNQIVVASSTETISWLRENKIVSFATALSGKTGYHEADFSQSAAIIMGSEAEGLSDQWLKNADLLIKIPMLGKVDSLNVSASAAIVIFEAMRQRGFNIFHHPL
;
A
#
# COMPACT_ATOMS: atom_id res chain seq x y z
N MET A 1 -27.47 -22.46 -11.50
CA MET A 1 -26.70 -22.39 -12.76
C MET A 1 -25.47 -21.54 -12.49
N LYS A 2 -24.28 -22.10 -12.65
CA LYS A 2 -23.04 -21.34 -12.50
C LYS A 2 -22.92 -20.36 -13.66
N LYS A 3 -22.61 -19.09 -13.39
CA LYS A 3 -22.37 -18.09 -14.43
C LYS A 3 -20.95 -18.33 -14.95
N VAL A 4 -20.84 -18.80 -16.19
CA VAL A 4 -19.56 -18.95 -16.90
C VAL A 4 -19.45 -17.83 -17.93
N ILE A 5 -18.35 -17.07 -17.91
CA ILE A 5 -18.07 -16.02 -18.89
C ILE A 5 -16.89 -16.44 -19.76
N THR A 6 -17.16 -16.65 -21.05
CA THR A 6 -16.17 -17.02 -22.05
C THR A 6 -15.82 -15.89 -23.03
N SER A 7 -16.59 -14.80 -23.03
CA SER A 7 -16.44 -13.70 -23.99
C SER A 7 -15.86 -12.45 -23.35
N ILE A 8 -14.76 -11.93 -23.92
CA ILE A 8 -14.15 -10.64 -23.54
C ILE A 8 -15.12 -9.47 -23.79
N ARG A 9 -16.13 -9.65 -24.66
CA ARG A 9 -17.13 -8.61 -24.94
C ARG A 9 -18.20 -8.50 -23.84
N ASN A 10 -18.22 -9.41 -22.87
CA ASN A 10 -19.17 -9.41 -21.78
C ASN A 10 -19.11 -8.07 -21.00
N PRO A 11 -20.26 -7.48 -20.61
CA PRO A 11 -20.30 -6.18 -19.93
C PRO A 11 -19.46 -6.12 -18.64
N LEU A 12 -19.44 -7.20 -17.85
CA LEU A 12 -18.65 -7.26 -16.62
C LEU A 12 -17.15 -7.20 -16.91
N ILE A 13 -16.69 -7.95 -17.91
CA ILE A 13 -15.27 -7.99 -18.30
C ILE A 13 -14.82 -6.62 -18.82
N LYS A 14 -15.64 -5.95 -19.64
CA LYS A 14 -15.39 -4.58 -20.08
C LYS A 14 -15.33 -3.59 -18.91
N LYS A 15 -16.20 -3.73 -17.92
CA LYS A 15 -16.19 -2.91 -16.70
C LYS A 15 -14.88 -3.13 -15.93
N ILE A 16 -14.46 -4.37 -15.70
CA ILE A 16 -13.21 -4.68 -14.98
C ILE A 16 -11.99 -4.10 -15.71
N LEU A 17 -11.88 -4.27 -17.03
CA LEU A 17 -10.80 -3.67 -17.82
C LEU A 17 -10.77 -2.15 -17.68
N THR A 18 -11.94 -1.52 -17.72
CA THR A 18 -12.08 -0.06 -17.54
C THR A 18 -11.61 0.35 -16.15
N LEU A 19 -12.01 -0.39 -15.10
CA LEU A 19 -11.59 -0.14 -13.72
C LEU A 19 -10.10 -0.39 -13.51
N GLN A 20 -9.47 -1.33 -14.20
CA GLN A 20 -8.01 -1.53 -14.12
C GLN A 20 -7.24 -0.34 -14.70
N GLU A 21 -7.71 0.19 -15.83
CA GLU A 21 -7.02 1.25 -16.57
C GLU A 21 -7.28 2.66 -16.02
N LYS A 22 -8.50 2.95 -15.53
CA LYS A 22 -8.95 4.31 -15.25
C LYS A 22 -9.16 4.58 -13.75
N PRO A 23 -8.23 5.30 -13.08
CA PRO A 23 -8.39 5.69 -11.67
C PRO A 23 -9.68 6.45 -11.37
N ARG A 24 -10.09 7.35 -12.28
CA ARG A 24 -11.34 8.13 -12.12
C ARG A 24 -12.58 7.24 -12.03
N GLU A 25 -12.59 6.14 -12.79
CA GLU A 25 -13.71 5.20 -12.78
C GLU A 25 -13.73 4.38 -11.49
N ARG A 26 -12.57 3.95 -10.96
CA ARG A 26 -12.48 3.29 -9.64
C ARG A 26 -13.03 4.15 -8.52
N ARG A 27 -12.70 5.44 -8.52
CA ARG A 27 -13.17 6.40 -7.53
C ARG A 27 -14.67 6.69 -7.67
N ARG A 28 -15.17 6.84 -8.91
CA ARG A 28 -16.60 7.09 -9.17
C ARG A 28 -17.47 5.91 -8.77
N GLU A 29 -17.01 4.69 -9.09
CA GLU A 29 -17.75 3.46 -8.83
C GLU A 29 -17.50 2.91 -7.43
N GLU A 30 -16.55 3.47 -6.68
CA GLU A 30 -16.07 2.97 -5.38
C GLU A 30 -15.74 1.47 -5.43
N GLN A 31 -15.04 1.07 -6.49
CA GLN A 31 -14.63 -0.30 -6.75
C GLN A 31 -13.14 -0.38 -7.04
N ILE A 32 -12.50 -1.41 -6.49
CA ILE A 32 -11.10 -1.75 -6.76
C ILE A 32 -11.01 -3.15 -7.37
N ILE A 33 -9.96 -3.37 -8.15
CA ILE A 33 -9.67 -4.67 -8.78
C ILE A 33 -8.42 -5.24 -8.14
N ILE A 34 -8.51 -6.49 -7.71
CA ILE A 34 -7.45 -7.21 -7.01
C ILE A 34 -7.14 -8.46 -7.82
N GLU A 35 -5.89 -8.59 -8.26
CA GLU A 35 -5.40 -9.76 -9.00
C GLU A 35 -4.53 -10.59 -8.06
N GLY A 36 -4.80 -11.89 -7.96
CA GLY A 36 -4.01 -12.83 -7.16
C GLY A 36 -4.71 -13.34 -5.90
N VAL A 37 -4.53 -14.63 -5.64
CA VAL A 37 -5.13 -15.34 -4.49
C VAL A 37 -4.66 -14.73 -3.17
N ARG A 38 -3.36 -14.45 -3.06
CA ARG A 38 -2.75 -13.87 -1.85
C ARG A 38 -3.30 -12.48 -1.56
N GLU A 39 -3.32 -11.62 -2.56
CA GLU A 39 -3.79 -10.24 -2.46
C GLU A 39 -5.28 -10.20 -2.09
N ILE A 40 -6.09 -11.06 -2.70
CA ILE A 40 -7.52 -11.21 -2.37
C ILE A 40 -7.70 -11.67 -0.92
N SER A 41 -6.96 -12.69 -0.47
CA SER A 41 -7.02 -13.19 0.91
C SER A 41 -6.66 -12.10 1.92
N GLN A 42 -5.61 -11.32 1.65
CA GLN A 42 -5.18 -10.22 2.51
C GLN A 42 -6.21 -9.08 2.54
N ALA A 43 -6.81 -8.75 1.40
CA ALA A 43 -7.89 -7.76 1.34
C ALA A 43 -9.08 -8.15 2.22
N VAL A 44 -9.55 -9.39 2.12
CA VAL A 44 -10.68 -9.84 2.94
C VAL A 44 -10.33 -9.85 4.43
N THR A 45 -9.13 -10.35 4.78
CA THR A 45 -8.65 -10.35 6.17
C THR A 45 -8.57 -8.94 6.74
N ALA A 46 -8.23 -7.96 5.90
CA ALA A 46 -8.19 -6.54 6.26
C ALA A 46 -9.57 -5.85 6.30
N GLY A 47 -10.66 -6.59 6.07
CA GLY A 47 -12.03 -6.08 6.15
C GLY A 47 -12.58 -5.49 4.84
N PHE A 48 -11.95 -5.74 3.69
CA PHE A 48 -12.53 -5.36 2.41
C PHE A 48 -13.68 -6.29 2.02
N THR A 49 -14.80 -5.70 1.63
CA THR A 49 -15.96 -6.44 1.14
C THR A 49 -15.81 -6.73 -0.35
N LEU A 50 -15.69 -8.03 -0.70
CA LEU A 50 -15.72 -8.47 -2.10
C LEU A 50 -17.14 -8.38 -2.66
N THR A 51 -17.27 -7.87 -3.87
CA THR A 51 -18.53 -7.84 -4.63
C THR A 51 -18.61 -9.00 -5.62
N THR A 52 -17.49 -9.32 -6.27
CA THR A 52 -17.42 -10.37 -7.29
C THR A 52 -16.06 -11.05 -7.24
N LEU A 53 -16.05 -12.37 -7.41
CA LEU A 53 -14.85 -13.18 -7.52
C LEU A 53 -14.87 -13.94 -8.85
N LEU A 54 -13.92 -13.61 -9.73
CA LEU A 54 -13.70 -14.35 -10.96
C LEU A 54 -12.60 -15.38 -10.74
N HIS A 55 -12.83 -16.62 -11.16
CA HIS A 55 -11.79 -17.65 -11.16
C HIS A 55 -11.74 -18.41 -12.48
N CYS A 56 -10.53 -18.82 -12.88
CA CYS A 56 -10.30 -19.67 -14.03
C CYS A 56 -10.07 -21.12 -13.58
N PRO A 57 -11.03 -22.05 -13.80
CA PRO A 57 -10.92 -23.44 -13.35
C PRO A 57 -9.66 -24.17 -13.82
N ASP A 58 -9.12 -23.80 -14.99
CA ASP A 58 -7.91 -24.40 -15.56
C ASP A 58 -6.62 -24.01 -14.81
N ILE A 59 -6.67 -23.00 -13.95
CA ILE A 59 -5.52 -22.46 -13.22
C ILE A 59 -5.73 -22.58 -11.71
N PHE A 60 -6.97 -22.35 -11.25
CA PHE A 60 -7.35 -22.40 -9.85
C PHE A 60 -8.68 -23.14 -9.70
N SER A 61 -8.64 -24.31 -9.08
CA SER A 61 -9.78 -25.22 -8.97
C SER A 61 -10.90 -24.66 -8.11
N GLU A 62 -12.13 -25.10 -8.36
CA GLU A 62 -13.29 -24.74 -7.56
C GLU A 62 -13.15 -25.11 -6.07
N GLU A 63 -12.50 -26.24 -5.79
CA GLU A 63 -12.24 -26.68 -4.41
C GLU A 63 -11.37 -25.65 -3.67
N ASN A 64 -10.33 -25.13 -4.33
CA ASN A 64 -9.48 -24.10 -3.75
C ASN A 64 -10.23 -22.77 -3.57
N VAL A 65 -11.16 -22.43 -4.46
CA VAL A 65 -12.04 -21.26 -4.31
C VAL A 65 -12.93 -21.42 -3.09
N ALA A 66 -13.57 -22.59 -2.94
CA ALA A 66 -14.42 -22.89 -1.80
C ALA A 66 -13.65 -22.82 -0.47
N GLN A 67 -12.42 -23.34 -0.45
CA GLN A 67 -11.53 -23.26 0.70
C GLN A 67 -11.22 -21.80 1.07
N LEU A 68 -10.80 -20.98 0.10
CA LEU A 68 -10.51 -19.56 0.34
C LEU A 68 -11.73 -18.81 0.88
N ILE A 69 -12.91 -19.06 0.31
CA ILE A 69 -14.16 -18.41 0.74
C ILE A 69 -14.54 -18.82 2.16
N SER A 70 -14.39 -20.11 2.48
CA SER A 70 -14.60 -20.64 3.83
C SER A 70 -13.65 -19.99 4.84
N ASP A 71 -12.34 -19.96 4.54
CA ASP A 71 -11.31 -19.42 5.42
C ASP A 71 -11.50 -17.92 5.67
N THR A 72 -11.91 -17.19 4.63
CA THR A 72 -12.11 -15.74 4.70
C THR A 72 -13.52 -15.33 5.14
N ARG A 73 -14.45 -16.29 5.29
CA ARG A 73 -15.88 -16.07 5.61
C ARG A 73 -16.54 -15.00 4.74
N THR A 74 -16.12 -14.90 3.48
CA THR A 74 -16.61 -13.89 2.55
C THR A 74 -17.88 -14.36 1.85
N SER A 75 -18.73 -13.41 1.43
CA SER A 75 -19.89 -13.69 0.59
C SER A 75 -19.84 -12.74 -0.60
N CYS A 76 -19.72 -13.30 -1.80
CA CYS A 76 -19.64 -12.54 -3.05
C CYS A 76 -20.12 -13.37 -4.24
N ASP A 77 -20.37 -12.71 -5.37
CA ASP A 77 -20.74 -13.40 -6.62
C ASP A 77 -19.52 -14.12 -7.20
N ILE A 78 -19.53 -15.45 -7.19
CA ILE A 78 -18.49 -16.28 -7.82
C ILE A 78 -18.85 -16.55 -9.28
N ILE A 79 -17.92 -16.27 -10.18
CA ILE A 79 -18.11 -16.41 -11.62
C ILE A 79 -16.90 -17.14 -12.22
N GLU A 80 -17.18 -18.22 -12.94
CA GLU A 80 -16.17 -18.94 -13.70
C GLU A 80 -15.84 -18.15 -14.98
N ILE A 81 -14.55 -18.04 -15.30
CA ILE A 81 -14.08 -17.42 -16.53
C ILE A 81 -13.18 -18.36 -17.33
N SER A 82 -13.30 -18.31 -18.65
CA SER A 82 -12.38 -19.04 -19.54
C SER A 82 -10.94 -18.52 -19.41
N ARG A 83 -9.96 -19.35 -19.76
CA ARG A 83 -8.54 -18.97 -19.82
C ARG A 83 -8.26 -17.75 -20.70
N ASP A 84 -8.97 -17.60 -21.81
CA ASP A 84 -8.83 -16.42 -22.70
C ASP A 84 -9.27 -15.12 -22.02
N VAL A 85 -10.39 -15.16 -21.29
CA VAL A 85 -10.87 -14.02 -20.50
C VAL A 85 -9.90 -13.72 -19.36
N PHE A 86 -9.40 -14.74 -18.66
CA PHE A 86 -8.41 -14.55 -17.60
C PHE A 86 -7.12 -13.91 -18.14
N ASN A 87 -6.55 -14.44 -19.22
CA ASN A 87 -5.33 -13.91 -19.85
C ASN A 87 -5.48 -12.44 -20.31
N ARG A 88 -6.70 -12.02 -20.63
CA ARG A 88 -6.97 -10.62 -21.00
C ARG A 88 -7.02 -9.69 -19.80
N LEU A 89 -7.52 -10.18 -18.65
CA LEU A 89 -7.66 -9.38 -17.44
C LEU A 89 -6.41 -9.39 -16.56
N ALA A 90 -5.69 -10.52 -16.54
CA ALA A 90 -4.49 -10.71 -15.75
C ALA A 90 -3.33 -9.92 -16.35
N TYR A 91 -2.54 -9.27 -15.50
CA TYR A 91 -1.32 -8.62 -15.93
C TYR A 91 -0.19 -9.63 -16.18
N ARG A 92 -0.18 -10.77 -15.46
CA ARG A 92 0.75 -11.89 -15.68
C ARG A 92 -0.03 -13.20 -15.80
N GLN A 93 0.37 -14.09 -16.69
CA GLN A 93 -0.30 -15.38 -16.88
C GLN A 93 -0.23 -16.29 -15.63
N ASP A 94 0.77 -16.08 -14.77
CA ASP A 94 0.99 -16.87 -13.55
C ASP A 94 0.33 -16.29 -12.28
N SER A 95 -0.55 -15.30 -12.38
CA SER A 95 -1.14 -14.60 -11.20
C SER A 95 -2.19 -15.40 -10.42
N GLY A 96 -2.16 -16.74 -10.50
CA GLY A 96 -2.94 -17.61 -9.64
C GLY A 96 -4.42 -17.75 -10.01
N GLY A 97 -4.82 -17.36 -11.23
CA GLY A 97 -6.12 -17.72 -11.79
C GLY A 97 -7.33 -16.96 -11.21
N MET A 98 -7.12 -15.92 -10.40
CA MET A 98 -8.17 -15.24 -9.65
C MET A 98 -8.14 -13.72 -9.77
N ILE A 99 -9.33 -13.12 -9.91
CA ILE A 99 -9.53 -11.67 -9.92
C ILE A 99 -10.74 -11.32 -9.04
N GLY A 100 -10.54 -10.46 -8.07
CA GLY A 100 -11.58 -9.94 -7.19
C GLY A 100 -11.96 -8.50 -7.52
N CYS A 101 -13.25 -8.21 -7.40
CA CYS A 101 -13.78 -6.86 -7.28
C CYS A 101 -14.14 -6.62 -5.82
N ALA A 102 -13.72 -5.48 -5.26
CA ALA A 102 -14.01 -5.12 -3.87
C ALA A 102 -14.46 -3.66 -3.76
N HIS A 103 -15.18 -3.33 -2.69
CA HIS A 103 -15.49 -1.95 -2.38
C HIS A 103 -14.22 -1.15 -2.04
N TYR A 104 -14.17 0.09 -2.52
CA TYR A 104 -13.12 1.04 -2.15
C TYR A 104 -13.26 1.38 -0.67
N LEU A 105 -12.20 1.12 0.12
CA LEU A 105 -12.17 1.51 1.53
C LEU A 105 -11.40 2.83 1.68
N LYS A 106 -12.12 3.88 2.11
CA LYS A 106 -11.54 5.19 2.40
C LYS A 106 -11.34 5.34 3.91
N LYS A 107 -10.09 5.53 4.34
CA LYS A 107 -9.71 5.85 5.71
C LYS A 107 -9.36 7.35 5.81
N THR A 108 -9.57 7.92 6.99
CA THR A 108 -9.22 9.31 7.34
C THR A 108 -8.21 9.31 8.48
N LEU A 109 -7.54 10.45 8.74
CA LEU A 109 -6.60 10.56 9.85
C LEU A 109 -7.25 10.26 11.21
N SER A 110 -8.51 10.66 11.38
CA SER A 110 -9.32 10.38 12.57
C SER A 110 -9.68 8.91 12.76
N SER A 111 -9.52 8.07 11.73
CA SER A 111 -9.80 6.62 11.79
C SER A 111 -8.57 5.77 12.12
N LEU A 112 -7.40 6.39 12.27
CA LEU A 112 -6.17 5.67 12.60
C LEU A 112 -6.19 5.19 14.05
N ASP A 113 -5.95 3.90 14.23
CA ASP A 113 -5.74 3.31 15.55
C ASP A 113 -4.24 3.30 15.87
N LEU A 114 -3.81 4.16 16.79
CA LEU A 114 -2.41 4.34 17.13
C LEU A 114 -2.05 3.63 18.43
N SER A 115 -0.90 2.96 18.43
CA SER A 115 -0.28 2.48 19.67
C SER A 115 0.17 3.65 20.56
N GLN A 116 0.58 3.36 21.80
CA GLN A 116 1.07 4.39 22.74
C GLN A 116 2.34 5.12 22.24
N ASN A 117 3.16 4.45 21.44
CA ASN A 117 4.41 4.96 20.90
C ASN A 117 4.50 4.64 19.41
N PRO A 118 3.71 5.30 18.54
CA PRO A 118 3.62 4.93 17.14
C PRO A 118 4.92 5.24 16.39
N LEU A 119 5.23 4.40 15.40
CA LEU A 119 6.17 4.71 14.34
C LEU A 119 5.38 4.78 13.04
N MET A 120 5.47 5.91 12.35
CA MET A 120 4.68 6.19 11.17
C MET A 120 5.58 6.62 10.01
N LEU A 121 5.06 6.43 8.80
CA LEU A 121 5.68 6.93 7.59
C LEU A 121 4.75 7.93 6.92
N VAL A 122 5.29 9.07 6.51
CA VAL A 122 4.59 10.07 5.71
C VAL A 122 5.32 10.19 4.38
N LEU A 123 4.56 10.07 3.31
CA LEU A 123 5.07 10.12 1.94
C LEU A 123 4.43 11.30 1.21
N GLU A 124 5.22 12.30 0.84
CA GLU A 124 4.75 13.42 0.03
C GLU A 124 4.93 13.12 -1.47
N SER A 125 3.86 13.29 -2.24
CA SER A 125 3.91 13.25 -3.72
C SER A 125 4.55 11.98 -4.31
N VAL A 126 4.23 10.79 -3.80
CA VAL A 126 4.74 9.54 -4.41
C VAL A 126 4.09 9.26 -5.77
N GLU A 127 4.91 9.28 -6.81
CA GLU A 127 4.45 9.24 -8.21
C GLU A 127 4.44 7.83 -8.83
N LYS A 128 5.27 6.90 -8.34
CA LYS A 128 5.46 5.60 -8.97
C LYS A 128 4.80 4.48 -8.15
N PRO A 129 3.81 3.74 -8.72
CA PRO A 129 3.17 2.60 -8.07
C PRO A 129 4.13 1.54 -7.53
N GLY A 130 5.24 1.30 -8.24
CA GLY A 130 6.26 0.33 -7.83
C GLY A 130 6.99 0.73 -6.55
N ASN A 131 7.38 2.00 -6.42
CA ASN A 131 8.02 2.53 -5.22
C ASN A 131 7.05 2.50 -4.03
N LEU A 132 5.79 2.92 -4.24
CA LEU A 132 4.77 2.87 -3.19
C LEU A 132 4.58 1.44 -2.70
N GLY A 133 4.44 0.45 -3.60
CA GLY A 133 4.32 -0.95 -3.22
C GLY A 133 5.52 -1.47 -2.43
N ALA A 134 6.75 -1.14 -2.85
CA ALA A 134 7.96 -1.52 -2.13
C ALA A 134 8.03 -0.90 -0.73
N ILE A 135 7.66 0.38 -0.60
CA ILE A 135 7.59 1.08 0.69
C ILE A 135 6.55 0.44 1.60
N LEU A 136 5.36 0.10 1.09
CA LEU A 136 4.31 -0.54 1.89
C LEU A 136 4.72 -1.94 2.38
N ARG A 137 5.58 -2.65 1.65
CA ARG A 137 6.18 -3.91 2.14
C ARG A 137 7.15 -3.67 3.29
N THR A 138 7.98 -2.63 3.19
CA THR A 138 8.86 -2.21 4.28
C THR A 138 8.06 -1.80 5.51
N ALA A 139 6.99 -1.02 5.31
CA ALA A 139 6.12 -0.56 6.39
C ALA A 139 5.45 -1.73 7.13
N ASP A 140 4.95 -2.71 6.38
CA ASP A 140 4.35 -3.93 6.91
C ASP A 140 5.39 -4.78 7.67
N ALA A 141 6.57 -5.00 7.08
CA ALA A 141 7.65 -5.77 7.70
C ALA A 141 8.19 -5.12 8.99
N ALA A 142 8.17 -3.79 9.06
CA ALA A 142 8.52 -3.03 10.26
C ALA A 142 7.34 -2.84 11.23
N SER A 143 6.15 -3.36 10.89
CA SER A 143 4.92 -3.21 11.68
C SER A 143 4.62 -1.75 12.03
N LEU A 144 4.76 -0.84 11.07
CA LEU A 144 4.45 0.57 11.26
C LEU A 144 2.99 0.76 11.67
N SER A 145 2.76 1.73 12.56
CA SER A 145 1.40 2.02 13.04
C SER A 145 0.50 2.55 11.92
N ALA A 146 1.04 3.37 11.01
CA ALA A 146 0.33 3.84 9.83
C ALA A 146 1.28 4.43 8.77
N VAL A 147 0.76 4.50 7.54
CA VAL A 147 1.37 5.19 6.40
C VAL A 147 0.42 6.29 5.91
N ILE A 148 0.89 7.54 5.89
CA ILE A 148 0.11 8.68 5.38
C ILE A 148 0.70 9.08 4.04
N ILE A 149 -0.14 9.16 3.01
CA ILE A 149 0.25 9.63 1.67
C ILE A 149 -0.30 11.04 1.50
N CYS A 150 0.59 12.02 1.56
CA CYS A 150 0.27 13.41 1.38
C CYS A 150 0.23 13.78 -0.10
N ASP A 151 -0.82 14.52 -0.48
CA ASP A 151 -0.95 15.13 -1.81
C ASP A 151 -0.77 14.09 -2.94
N ALA A 152 -1.41 12.94 -2.75
CA ALA A 152 -1.25 11.76 -3.59
C ALA A 152 -1.53 12.06 -5.07
N GLN A 153 -0.48 12.00 -5.90
CA GLN A 153 -0.60 12.08 -7.35
C GLN A 153 -0.98 10.72 -7.97
N THR A 154 -0.69 9.63 -7.25
CA THR A 154 -1.06 8.27 -7.64
C THR A 154 -2.36 7.82 -6.99
N ASP A 155 -3.04 6.91 -7.67
CA ASP A 155 -4.17 6.21 -7.09
C ASP A 155 -3.70 5.12 -6.14
N LEU A 156 -4.16 5.16 -4.88
CA LEU A 156 -3.73 4.22 -3.84
C LEU A 156 -3.91 2.76 -4.28
N TYR A 157 -5.14 2.39 -4.69
CA TYR A 157 -5.48 1.04 -5.14
C TYR A 157 -5.24 0.84 -6.65
N ASN A 158 -4.19 1.46 -7.19
CA ASN A 158 -3.71 1.11 -8.53
C ASN A 158 -3.33 -0.38 -8.56
N PRO A 159 -3.76 -1.17 -9.57
CA PRO A 159 -3.40 -2.58 -9.67
C PRO A 159 -1.88 -2.85 -9.61
N ASN A 160 -1.07 -1.95 -10.15
CA ASN A 160 0.39 -2.05 -10.07
C ASN A 160 0.91 -1.83 -8.64
N THR A 161 0.29 -0.96 -7.83
CA THR A 161 0.64 -0.75 -6.42
C THR A 161 0.27 -1.99 -5.60
N ILE A 162 -0.96 -2.50 -5.78
CA ILE A 162 -1.44 -3.70 -5.09
C ILE A 162 -0.46 -4.85 -5.31
N ARG A 163 -0.12 -5.11 -6.57
CA ARG A 163 0.85 -6.14 -6.94
C ARG A 163 2.25 -5.87 -6.39
N ALA A 164 2.77 -4.64 -6.55
CA ALA A 164 4.12 -4.32 -6.07
C ALA A 164 4.25 -4.46 -4.54
N SER A 165 3.14 -4.25 -3.82
CA SER A 165 3.04 -4.45 -2.38
C SER A 165 2.91 -5.92 -1.95
N LEU A 166 2.67 -6.86 -2.88
CA LEU A 166 2.31 -8.25 -2.55
C LEU A 166 1.12 -8.32 -1.58
N GLY A 167 0.16 -7.40 -1.77
CA GLY A 167 -1.06 -7.23 -0.98
C GLY A 167 -0.89 -6.55 0.39
N THR A 168 0.33 -6.16 0.80
CA THR A 168 0.51 -5.43 2.07
C THR A 168 -0.14 -4.04 2.08
N ILE A 169 -0.58 -3.55 0.93
CA ILE A 169 -1.45 -2.37 0.86
C ILE A 169 -2.73 -2.52 1.70
N PHE A 170 -3.21 -3.75 1.90
CA PHE A 170 -4.43 -4.03 2.63
C PHE A 170 -4.18 -4.20 4.13
N THR A 171 -3.00 -4.72 4.52
CA THR A 171 -2.63 -4.95 5.92
C THR A 171 -2.17 -3.68 6.63
N ASN A 172 -1.60 -2.72 5.90
CA ASN A 172 -1.21 -1.43 6.46
C ASN A 172 -2.43 -0.51 6.76
N GLN A 173 -2.34 0.30 7.81
CA GLN A 173 -3.22 1.45 8.00
C GLN A 173 -2.78 2.61 7.11
N ILE A 174 -3.41 2.77 5.94
CA ILE A 174 -3.05 3.80 4.96
C ILE A 174 -4.11 4.90 4.91
N VAL A 175 -3.68 6.16 4.99
CA VAL A 175 -4.54 7.34 4.83
C VAL A 175 -3.99 8.24 3.73
N VAL A 176 -4.89 8.81 2.94
CA VAL A 176 -4.57 9.87 1.98
C VAL A 176 -5.10 11.19 2.53
N ALA A 177 -4.21 12.18 2.71
CA ALA A 177 -4.53 13.49 3.28
C ALA A 177 -3.71 14.58 2.59
N SER A 178 -3.94 15.85 2.94
CA SER A 178 -3.04 16.94 2.50
C SER A 178 -1.83 17.05 3.42
N SER A 179 -0.72 17.62 2.93
CA SER A 179 0.44 17.93 3.80
C SER A 179 0.06 18.85 4.97
N THR A 180 -0.77 19.87 4.73
CA THR A 180 -1.23 20.81 5.76
C THR A 180 -1.99 20.11 6.88
N GLU A 181 -2.95 19.26 6.51
CA GLU A 181 -3.75 18.49 7.47
C GLU A 181 -2.87 17.52 8.27
N THR A 182 -1.96 16.84 7.57
CA THR A 182 -1.05 15.87 8.19
C THR A 182 -0.10 16.51 9.19
N ILE A 183 0.51 17.65 8.85
CA ILE A 183 1.40 18.41 9.77
C ILE A 183 0.63 18.81 11.03
N SER A 184 -0.60 19.32 10.86
CA SER A 184 -1.44 19.75 11.97
C SER A 184 -1.79 18.57 12.89
N TRP A 185 -2.18 17.45 12.28
CA TRP A 185 -2.53 16.22 12.98
C TRP A 185 -1.34 15.60 13.74
N LEU A 186 -0.14 15.59 13.16
CA LEU A 186 1.07 15.11 13.85
C LEU A 186 1.36 15.94 15.12
N ARG A 187 1.22 17.27 15.02
CA ARG A 187 1.43 18.18 16.16
C ARG A 187 0.41 17.96 17.27
N GLU A 188 -0.86 17.83 16.91
CA GLU A 188 -1.95 17.58 17.86
C GLU A 188 -1.77 16.26 18.62
N ASN A 189 -1.27 15.23 17.93
CA ASN A 189 -1.00 13.91 18.50
C ASN A 189 0.39 13.79 19.15
N LYS A 190 1.18 14.88 19.20
CA LYS A 190 2.54 14.91 19.77
C LYS A 190 3.48 13.86 19.15
N ILE A 191 3.37 13.68 17.84
CA ILE A 191 4.23 12.79 17.06
C ILE A 191 5.36 13.62 16.45
N VAL A 192 6.60 13.29 16.78
CA VAL A 192 7.79 14.01 16.32
C VAL A 192 8.05 13.68 14.85
N SER A 193 8.19 14.71 14.03
CA SER A 193 8.35 14.60 12.58
C SER A 193 9.82 14.72 12.15
N PHE A 194 10.30 13.68 11.46
CA PHE A 194 11.68 13.56 10.97
C PHE A 194 11.69 13.61 9.44
N ALA A 195 11.93 14.78 8.88
CA ALA A 195 11.97 14.98 7.44
C ALA A 195 13.33 14.61 6.86
N THR A 196 13.35 13.67 5.91
CA THR A 196 14.56 13.31 5.17
C THR A 196 14.81 14.30 4.03
N ALA A 197 15.90 15.05 4.12
CA ALA A 197 16.27 16.04 3.12
C ALA A 197 17.79 16.12 2.94
N LEU A 198 18.25 16.42 1.73
CA LEU A 198 19.68 16.64 1.45
C LEU A 198 20.25 17.83 2.23
N SER A 199 19.40 18.83 2.52
CA SER A 199 19.70 19.99 3.36
C SER A 199 19.75 19.66 4.86
N GLY A 200 19.42 18.43 5.27
CA GLY A 200 19.48 17.96 6.64
C GLY A 200 20.87 18.11 7.24
N LYS A 201 20.92 18.58 8.49
CA LYS A 201 22.18 18.79 9.22
C LYS A 201 22.54 17.61 10.10
N THR A 202 21.56 16.84 10.54
CA THR A 202 21.72 15.69 11.42
C THR A 202 21.73 14.39 10.62
N GLY A 203 22.65 13.48 10.94
CA GLY A 203 22.63 12.14 10.34
C GLY A 203 21.41 11.36 10.83
N TYR A 204 20.77 10.57 9.96
CA TYR A 204 19.59 9.77 10.36
C TYR A 204 19.85 8.87 11.59
N HIS A 205 21.07 8.36 11.74
CA HIS A 205 21.49 7.49 12.84
C HIS A 205 21.75 8.23 14.16
N GLU A 206 21.77 9.57 14.15
CA GLU A 206 21.93 10.42 15.34
C GLU A 206 20.58 10.88 15.91
N ALA A 207 19.50 10.71 15.15
CA ALA A 207 18.15 11.06 15.56
C ALA A 207 17.58 10.04 16.57
N ASP A 208 16.80 10.52 17.52
CA ASP A 208 16.10 9.68 18.50
C ASP A 208 14.69 9.32 18.04
N PHE A 209 14.55 8.09 17.55
CA PHE A 209 13.30 7.49 17.11
C PHE A 209 12.61 6.65 18.20
N SER A 210 13.13 6.63 19.44
CA SER A 210 12.55 5.84 20.53
C SER A 210 11.20 6.37 21.02
N GLN A 211 10.90 7.64 20.72
CA GLN A 211 9.63 8.33 20.96
C GLN A 211 8.65 8.21 19.79
N SER A 212 7.39 8.64 19.99
CA SER A 212 6.37 8.71 18.94
C SER A 212 6.89 9.49 17.74
N ALA A 213 7.02 8.83 16.59
CA ALA A 213 7.79 9.35 15.47
C ALA A 213 7.08 9.15 14.12
N ALA A 214 7.18 10.17 13.27
CA ALA A 214 6.79 10.11 11.87
C ALA A 214 8.01 10.42 11.00
N ILE A 215 8.40 9.45 10.16
CA ILE A 215 9.46 9.63 9.17
C ILE A 215 8.82 10.22 7.92
N ILE A 216 9.32 11.35 7.42
CA ILE A 216 8.73 12.07 6.27
C ILE A 216 9.68 11.96 5.08
N MET A 217 9.18 11.44 3.96
CA MET A 217 9.93 11.24 2.72
C MET A 217 9.23 11.95 1.56
N GLY A 218 10.02 12.65 0.75
CA GLY A 218 9.52 13.36 -0.43
C GLY A 218 9.58 12.54 -1.71
N SER A 219 9.27 13.19 -2.83
CA SER A 219 9.35 12.57 -4.15
C SER A 219 10.80 12.35 -4.58
N GLU A 220 11.03 11.45 -5.54
CA GLU A 220 12.38 11.22 -6.08
C GLU A 220 12.91 12.43 -6.85
N ALA A 221 12.03 13.21 -7.49
CA ALA A 221 12.41 14.29 -8.40
C ALA A 221 12.69 15.60 -7.66
N GLU A 222 11.85 15.94 -6.68
CA GLU A 222 11.86 17.25 -6.02
C GLU A 222 12.24 17.17 -4.53
N GLY A 223 12.23 15.96 -3.95
CA GLY A 223 12.36 15.81 -2.51
C GLY A 223 11.12 16.29 -1.77
N LEU A 224 11.33 16.84 -0.57
CA LEU A 224 10.27 17.40 0.27
C LEU A 224 10.01 18.86 -0.08
N SER A 225 8.75 19.26 -0.05
CA SER A 225 8.34 20.65 -0.22
C SER A 225 8.85 21.54 0.92
N ASP A 226 8.97 22.82 0.62
CA ASP A 226 9.24 23.88 1.59
C ASP A 226 8.33 23.82 2.82
N GLN A 227 7.10 23.34 2.64
CA GLN A 227 6.14 23.19 3.72
C GLN A 227 6.63 22.17 4.75
N TRP A 228 7.07 20.99 4.31
CA TRP A 228 7.66 20.00 5.22
C TRP A 228 8.99 20.45 5.79
N LEU A 229 9.86 21.06 4.97
CA LEU A 229 11.18 21.51 5.42
C LEU A 229 11.12 22.57 6.52
N LYS A 230 10.06 23.40 6.54
CA LYS A 230 9.88 24.46 7.55
C LYS A 230 9.12 24.01 8.79
N ASN A 231 8.27 22.99 8.69
CA ASN A 231 7.35 22.58 9.76
C ASN A 231 7.71 21.25 10.42
N ALA A 232 8.64 20.47 9.85
CA ALA A 232 9.14 19.27 10.52
C ALA A 232 9.99 19.62 11.75
N ASP A 233 9.91 18.78 12.78
CA ASP A 233 10.65 18.98 14.03
C ASP A 233 12.15 18.80 13.84
N LEU A 234 12.56 17.87 12.96
CA LEU A 234 13.97 17.63 12.65
C LEU A 234 14.19 17.32 11.16
N LEU A 235 15.21 17.96 10.58
CA LEU A 235 15.72 17.61 9.25
C LEU A 235 16.90 16.66 9.35
N ILE A 236 16.69 15.42 8.91
CA ILE A 236 17.69 14.36 8.90
C ILE A 236 18.18 14.08 7.48
N LYS A 237 19.38 13.50 7.35
CA LYS A 237 19.91 13.03 6.06
C LYS A 237 20.54 11.65 6.17
N ILE A 238 20.52 10.92 5.06
CA ILE A 238 21.35 9.74 4.86
C ILE A 238 22.68 10.21 4.25
N PRO A 239 23.84 10.07 4.94
CA PRO A 239 25.12 10.50 4.40
C PRO A 239 25.49 9.71 3.13
N MET A 240 25.68 10.42 2.01
CA MET A 240 26.18 9.83 0.76
C MET A 240 27.70 9.98 0.70
N LEU A 241 28.43 8.86 0.67
CA LEU A 241 29.90 8.84 0.60
C LEU A 241 30.44 8.70 -0.83
N GLY A 242 29.55 8.46 -1.80
CA GLY A 242 29.90 8.21 -3.20
C GLY A 242 29.63 9.41 -4.11
N LYS A 243 29.43 9.12 -5.40
CA LYS A 243 29.14 10.13 -6.44
C LYS A 243 27.66 10.47 -6.59
N VAL A 244 26.78 9.62 -6.06
CA VAL A 244 25.34 9.86 -6.07
C VAL A 244 24.97 10.79 -4.92
N ASP A 245 24.00 11.66 -5.16
CA ASP A 245 23.47 12.60 -4.17
C ASP A 245 22.24 12.04 -3.43
N SER A 246 21.62 10.99 -3.97
CA SER A 246 20.35 10.46 -3.50
C SER A 246 20.23 8.95 -3.72
N LEU A 247 19.31 8.33 -2.97
CA LEU A 247 18.88 6.94 -3.13
C LEU A 247 17.44 6.90 -3.61
N ASN A 248 17.03 5.77 -4.20
CA ASN A 248 15.62 5.50 -4.45
C ASN A 248 14.82 5.61 -3.15
N VAL A 249 13.65 6.26 -3.20
CA VAL A 249 12.84 6.57 -2.02
C VAL A 249 12.46 5.33 -1.19
N SER A 250 12.25 4.18 -1.83
CA SER A 250 11.94 2.94 -1.11
C SER A 250 13.14 2.39 -0.33
N ALA A 251 14.36 2.56 -0.85
CA ALA A 251 15.59 2.20 -0.16
C ALA A 251 15.87 3.17 1.01
N SER A 252 15.69 4.47 0.80
CA SER A 252 15.79 5.48 1.86
C SER A 252 14.81 5.21 2.99
N ALA A 253 13.55 4.91 2.66
CA ALA A 253 12.53 4.53 3.63
C ALA A 253 12.96 3.31 4.44
N ALA A 254 13.43 2.23 3.79
CA ALA A 254 13.90 1.04 4.49
C ALA A 254 15.05 1.32 5.45
N ILE A 255 16.05 2.11 5.05
CA ILE A 255 17.20 2.46 5.90
C ILE A 255 16.74 3.17 7.18
N VAL A 256 15.93 4.22 7.03
CA VAL A 256 15.54 5.06 8.17
C VAL A 256 14.51 4.33 9.06
N ILE A 257 13.56 3.60 8.47
CA ILE A 257 12.58 2.82 9.21
C ILE A 257 13.26 1.75 10.06
N PHE A 258 14.19 0.97 9.49
CA PHE A 258 14.84 -0.10 10.25
C PHE A 258 15.85 0.42 11.28
N GLU A 259 16.43 1.61 11.10
CA GLU A 259 17.16 2.28 12.19
C GLU A 259 16.23 2.68 13.34
N ALA A 260 15.05 3.24 13.04
CA ALA A 260 14.06 3.53 14.06
C ALA A 260 13.63 2.25 14.81
N MET A 261 13.41 1.15 14.08
CA MET A 261 13.11 -0.15 14.68
C MET A 261 14.26 -0.66 15.56
N ARG A 262 15.52 -0.47 15.14
CA ARG A 262 16.71 -0.82 15.94
C ARG A 262 16.71 -0.11 17.28
N GLN A 263 16.41 1.18 17.30
CA GLN A 263 16.33 1.96 18.54
C GLN A 263 15.16 1.53 19.44
N ARG A 264 14.09 1.02 18.84
CA ARG A 264 12.88 0.52 19.53
C ARG A 264 12.98 -0.95 19.98
N GLY A 265 14.11 -1.61 19.76
CA GLY A 265 14.37 -2.97 20.23
C GLY A 265 13.64 -4.06 19.42
N PHE A 266 13.75 -4.05 18.08
CA PHE A 266 13.16 -5.14 17.28
C PHE A 266 13.84 -6.48 17.60
N ASN A 267 13.10 -7.37 18.25
CA ASN A 267 13.54 -8.75 18.47
C ASN A 267 13.31 -9.57 17.20
N ILE A 268 14.21 -10.54 16.94
CA ILE A 268 14.05 -11.48 15.84
C ILE A 268 12.88 -12.41 16.20
N PHE A 269 11.70 -12.16 15.64
CA PHE A 269 10.64 -13.16 15.66
C PHE A 269 10.91 -14.18 14.56
N HIS A 270 11.14 -15.43 14.93
CA HIS A 270 11.03 -16.53 13.98
C HIS A 270 9.55 -16.70 13.64
N HIS A 271 9.13 -16.21 12.47
CA HIS A 271 7.89 -16.70 11.88
C HIS A 271 8.01 -18.23 11.74
N PRO A 272 7.05 -19.02 12.24
CA PRO A 272 6.95 -20.41 11.81
C PRO A 272 6.73 -20.38 10.30
N LEU A 273 7.67 -20.98 9.56
CA LEU A 273 7.53 -21.25 8.13
C LEU A 273 6.33 -22.17 7.87
#